data_AF-A0A1Y2C4I8-F1
#
_entry.id   AF-A0A1Y2C4I8-F1
#
_cell.length_a   1.000
_cell.length_b   1.000
_cell.length_c   1.000
_cell.angle_alpha   90.00
_cell.angle_beta   90.00
_cell.angle_gamma   90.00
#
_symmetry.space_group_name_H-M   'P 1'
#
loop_
_entity.id
_entity.type
_entity.pdbx_description
1 polymer ?
#
loop_
_entity_poly.entity_id
_entity_poly.type
_entity_poly.pdbx_seq_one_letter_code
_entity_poly.pdbx_strand_id
1 'polypeptide(L)'
;MASDGPPLKSARARCWAARDAYFSCLDTNNLWLDGLAVSGHEAIVALDVSKPPIKQPGDKTLTKEEKEKLFVCRKKLDEFGNECLASWVFHFSMLRVKELQTKHLVDHQEAKERDLRQKPDAFWEKVKERTNK
;
A
#
# COMPACT_ATOMS: atom_id res chain seq x y z
N MET A 1 -4.39 22.10 24.33
CA MET A 1 -3.07 22.78 24.23
C MET A 1 -2.26 22.06 23.15
N ALA A 2 -2.45 22.39 21.88
CA ALA A 2 -1.57 21.93 20.80
C ALA A 2 -0.63 23.10 20.49
N SER A 3 0.65 22.91 20.78
CA SER A 3 1.69 23.90 20.52
C SER A 3 1.88 24.10 19.02
N ASP A 4 1.58 25.31 18.52
CA ASP A 4 1.71 25.77 17.11
C ASP A 4 3.16 25.88 16.61
N GLY A 5 4.07 25.06 17.15
CA GLY A 5 5.48 25.01 16.76
C GLY A 5 5.83 23.65 16.14
N PRO A 6 6.85 23.58 15.26
CA PRO A 6 7.38 22.32 14.77
C PRO A 6 7.71 21.37 15.93
N PRO A 7 7.36 20.07 15.85
CA PRO A 7 7.59 19.15 16.95
C PRO A 7 9.08 19.07 17.30
N LEU A 8 9.35 19.02 18.62
CA LEU A 8 10.70 18.85 19.16
C LEU A 8 11.40 17.64 18.52
N LYS A 9 12.73 17.69 18.40
CA LYS A 9 13.52 16.57 17.82
C LYS A 9 13.21 15.24 18.49
N SER A 10 13.06 15.22 19.81
CA SER A 10 12.71 14.02 20.58
C SER A 10 11.30 13.50 20.29
N ALA A 11 10.32 14.40 20.08
CA ALA A 11 8.96 14.02 19.67
C ALA A 11 8.94 13.43 18.26
N ARG A 12 9.72 14.01 17.33
CA ARG A 12 9.87 13.47 15.97
C ARG A 12 10.50 12.07 15.96
N ALA A 13 11.50 11.84 16.79
CA ALA A 13 12.13 10.53 16.90
C ALA A 13 11.16 9.44 17.36
N ARG A 14 10.32 9.72 18.37
CA ARG A 14 9.26 8.78 18.82
C ARG A 14 8.23 8.52 17.72
N CYS A 15 7.77 9.59 17.05
CA CYS A 15 6.85 9.48 15.93
C CYS A 15 7.40 8.58 14.80
N TRP A 16 8.66 8.76 14.38
CA TRP A 16 9.27 7.91 13.35
C TRP A 16 9.43 6.46 13.79
N ALA A 17 9.80 6.22 15.05
CA ALA A 17 9.88 4.86 15.59
C ALA A 17 8.51 4.16 15.58
N ALA A 18 7.45 4.86 16.00
CA ALA A 18 6.08 4.33 15.97
C ALA A 18 5.59 4.07 14.52
N ARG A 19 5.89 5.00 13.60
CA ARG A 19 5.62 4.85 12.16
C ARG A 19 6.27 3.59 11.60
N ASP A 20 7.56 3.42 11.83
CA ASP A 20 8.34 2.32 11.26
C ASP A 20 7.90 0.97 11.85
N ALA A 21 7.58 0.95 13.15
CA ALA A 21 7.01 -0.23 13.80
C ALA A 21 5.67 -0.63 13.19
N TYR A 22 4.80 0.33 12.87
CA TYR A 22 3.51 0.10 12.21
C TYR A 22 3.70 -0.41 10.77
N PHE A 23 4.49 0.26 9.94
CA PHE A 23 4.70 -0.16 8.55
C PHE A 23 5.41 -1.51 8.44
N SER A 24 6.36 -1.82 9.32
CA SER A 24 6.97 -3.15 9.38
C SER A 24 5.96 -4.26 9.69
N CYS A 25 4.96 -3.98 10.54
CA CYS A 25 3.88 -4.92 10.80
C CYS A 25 3.02 -5.14 9.55
N LEU A 26 2.68 -4.07 8.83
CA LEU A 26 1.90 -4.16 7.59
C LEU A 26 2.64 -5.01 6.55
N ASP A 27 3.94 -4.75 6.35
CA ASP A 27 4.76 -5.47 5.38
C ASP A 27 4.84 -6.97 5.69
N THR A 28 4.99 -7.32 6.96
CA THR A 28 5.02 -8.73 7.41
C THR A 28 3.71 -9.46 7.11
N ASN A 29 2.59 -8.74 7.16
CA ASN A 29 1.26 -9.29 6.95
C ASN A 29 0.72 -9.04 5.52
N ASN A 30 1.53 -8.48 4.62
CA ASN A 30 1.16 -8.09 3.26
C ASN A 30 -0.08 -7.17 3.22
N LEU A 31 -0.15 -6.21 4.15
CA LEU A 31 -1.20 -5.21 4.24
C LEU A 31 -0.70 -3.86 3.73
N TRP A 32 -1.59 -3.04 3.17
CA TRP A 32 -1.24 -1.72 2.66
C TRP A 32 -1.46 -0.62 3.71
N LEU A 33 -2.59 -0.66 4.43
CA LEU A 33 -2.98 0.23 5.54
C LEU A 33 -4.05 -0.49 6.42
N ASP A 34 -4.73 0.21 7.34
CA ASP A 34 -5.80 -0.28 8.25
C ASP A 34 -6.85 -1.14 7.52
N GLY A 35 -6.60 -2.45 7.44
CA GLY A 35 -7.44 -3.41 6.74
C GLY A 35 -7.49 -3.30 5.22
N LEU A 36 -6.57 -2.59 4.56
CA LEU A 36 -6.45 -2.60 3.10
C LEU A 36 -5.56 -3.76 2.65
N ALA A 37 -6.18 -4.87 2.24
CA ALA A 37 -5.52 -5.97 1.55
C ALA A 37 -5.96 -5.97 0.09
N VAL A 38 -5.33 -5.15 -0.75
CA VAL A 38 -5.63 -5.10 -2.18
C VAL A 38 -4.70 -6.07 -2.90
N SER A 39 -5.28 -6.98 -3.69
CA SER A 39 -4.54 -7.90 -4.55
C SER A 39 -4.99 -7.74 -6.00
N GLY A 40 -4.02 -7.82 -6.93
CA GLY A 40 -4.25 -7.66 -8.37
C GLY A 40 -3.89 -6.27 -8.90
N HIS A 41 -3.26 -6.25 -10.09
CA HIS A 41 -2.77 -5.01 -10.72
C HIS A 41 -3.88 -3.98 -10.90
N GLU A 42 -5.04 -4.37 -11.43
CA GLU A 42 -6.16 -3.45 -11.66
C GLU A 42 -6.69 -2.82 -10.37
N ALA A 43 -6.86 -3.61 -9.31
CA ALA A 43 -7.35 -3.12 -8.02
C ALA A 43 -6.33 -2.17 -7.35
N ILE A 44 -5.03 -2.41 -7.55
CA ILE A 44 -3.95 -1.54 -7.06
C ILE A 44 -3.93 -0.20 -7.80
N VAL A 45 -4.08 -0.20 -9.14
CA VAL A 45 -4.11 1.02 -9.95
C VAL A 45 -5.37 1.85 -9.67
N ALA A 46 -6.51 1.19 -9.49
CA ALA A 46 -7.79 1.85 -9.23
C ALA A 46 -8.00 2.28 -7.76
N LEU A 47 -7.03 2.04 -6.88
CA LEU A 47 -7.15 2.34 -5.46
C LEU A 47 -7.16 3.86 -5.21
N ASP A 48 -8.30 4.36 -4.77
CA ASP A 48 -8.48 5.73 -4.27
C ASP A 48 -8.35 5.75 -2.74
N VAL A 49 -7.25 6.32 -2.25
CA VAL A 49 -6.96 6.45 -0.81
C VAL A 49 -7.99 7.33 -0.09
N SER A 50 -8.65 8.24 -0.80
CA SER A 50 -9.71 9.09 -0.22
C SER A 50 -11.03 8.33 -0.03
N LYS A 51 -11.22 7.21 -0.75
CA LYS A 51 -12.41 6.36 -0.69
C LYS A 51 -12.02 4.88 -0.56
N PRO A 52 -11.48 4.47 0.60
CA PRO A 52 -11.04 3.09 0.78
C PRO A 52 -12.23 2.12 0.74
N PRO A 53 -12.07 0.93 0.12
CA PRO A 53 -13.13 -0.05 -0.06
C PRO A 53 -13.63 -0.69 1.25
N ILE A 54 -12.82 -0.70 2.32
CA ILE A 54 -13.16 -1.35 3.59
C ILE A 54 -13.35 -0.27 4.66
N LYS A 55 -14.58 -0.16 5.19
CA LYS A 55 -14.95 0.83 6.20
C LYS A 55 -15.07 0.16 7.57
N GLN A 56 -13.93 0.07 8.25
CA GLN A 56 -13.79 -0.09 9.71
C GLN A 56 -14.08 -1.50 10.30
N PRO A 57 -13.54 -1.82 11.50
CA PRO A 57 -13.72 -3.12 12.18
C PRO A 57 -15.18 -3.49 12.49
N GLY A 58 -16.07 -2.49 12.50
CA GLY A 58 -17.50 -2.62 12.75
C GLY A 58 -18.33 -3.07 11.55
N ASP A 59 -17.73 -3.22 10.36
CA ASP A 59 -18.45 -3.70 9.19
C ASP A 59 -18.99 -5.12 9.46
N LYS A 60 -20.30 -5.30 9.23
CA LYS A 60 -20.99 -6.58 9.45
C LYS A 60 -20.72 -7.59 8.34
N THR A 61 -20.10 -7.15 7.24
CA THR A 61 -19.79 -7.97 6.08
C THR A 61 -18.54 -8.84 6.25
N LEU A 62 -17.66 -8.50 7.21
CA LEU A 62 -16.43 -9.25 7.47
C LEU A 62 -16.66 -10.37 8.49
N THR A 63 -16.09 -11.54 8.21
CA THR A 63 -15.99 -12.64 9.18
C THR A 63 -15.03 -12.28 10.32
N LYS A 64 -15.10 -13.05 11.42
CA LYS A 64 -14.21 -12.85 12.56
C LYS A 64 -12.74 -13.03 12.15
N GLU A 65 -12.47 -14.01 11.30
CA GLU A 65 -11.15 -14.35 10.79
C GLU A 65 -10.59 -13.27 9.88
N GLU A 66 -11.44 -12.66 9.04
CA GLU A 66 -11.07 -11.52 8.20
C GLU A 66 -10.71 -10.29 9.04
N LYS A 67 -11.50 -10.01 10.08
CA LYS A 67 -11.22 -8.89 11.00
C LYS A 67 -9.89 -9.09 11.71
N GLU A 68 -9.61 -10.29 12.20
CA GLU A 68 -8.36 -10.57 12.90
C GLU A 68 -7.13 -10.38 12.01
N LYS A 69 -7.20 -10.81 10.74
CA LYS A 69 -6.12 -10.61 9.77
C LYS A 69 -5.95 -9.14 9.37
N LEU A 70 -7.05 -8.47 9.02
CA LEU A 70 -7.02 -7.11 8.50
C LEU A 70 -6.62 -6.07 9.56
N PHE A 71 -6.96 -6.32 10.84
CA PHE A 71 -6.69 -5.42 11.95
C PHE A 71 -5.56 -5.90 12.88
N VAL A 72 -4.73 -6.86 12.44
CA VAL A 72 -3.60 -7.39 13.23
C VAL A 72 -2.62 -6.30 13.70
N CYS A 73 -2.42 -5.25 12.88
CA CYS A 73 -1.51 -4.14 13.18
C CYS A 73 -2.19 -2.96 13.87
N ARG A 74 -3.46 -3.08 14.29
CA ARG A 74 -4.26 -1.96 14.80
C ARG A 74 -3.65 -1.27 16.01
N LYS A 75 -3.12 -2.04 16.96
CA LYS A 75 -2.46 -1.48 18.16
C LYS A 75 -1.31 -0.53 17.79
N LYS A 76 -0.50 -0.92 16.79
CA LYS A 76 0.63 -0.09 16.33
C LYS A 76 0.16 1.14 15.56
N LEU A 77 -0.98 1.05 14.87
CA LEU A 77 -1.63 2.21 14.25
C LEU A 77 -2.07 3.23 15.32
N ASP A 78 -2.65 2.75 16.42
CA ASP A 78 -3.06 3.62 17.52
C ASP A 78 -1.85 4.29 18.18
N GLU A 79 -0.76 3.56 18.42
CA GLU A 79 0.51 4.10 18.90
C GLU A 79 1.10 5.15 17.94
N PHE A 80 1.08 4.87 16.63
CA PHE A 80 1.50 5.80 15.59
C PHE A 80 0.64 7.08 15.58
N GLY A 81 -0.67 6.94 15.74
CA GLY A 81 -1.61 8.06 15.85
C GLY A 81 -1.41 8.92 17.10
N ASN A 82 -0.99 8.32 18.21
CA ASN A 82 -0.75 9.00 19.48
C ASN A 82 0.60 9.73 19.52
N GLU A 83 1.67 9.13 18.96
CA GLU A 83 3.01 9.73 18.99
C GLU A 83 3.24 10.77 17.87
N CYS A 84 2.47 10.68 16.78
CA CYS A 84 2.60 11.59 15.64
C CYS A 84 1.47 12.63 15.57
N LEU A 85 1.75 13.74 14.88
CA LEU A 85 0.71 14.69 14.49
C LEU A 85 -0.23 14.04 13.48
N ALA A 86 -1.54 14.28 13.60
CA ALA A 86 -2.55 13.72 12.69
C ALA A 86 -2.28 14.05 11.21
N SER A 87 -1.78 15.26 10.92
CA SER A 87 -1.36 15.66 9.57
C SER A 87 -0.19 14.82 9.03
N TRP A 88 0.74 14.43 9.91
CA TRP A 88 1.87 13.57 9.55
C TRP A 88 1.42 12.13 9.34
N VAL A 89 0.53 11.62 10.19
CA VAL A 89 -0.05 10.28 10.03
C VAL A 89 -0.74 10.15 8.68
N PHE A 90 -1.57 11.14 8.32
CA PHE A 90 -2.22 11.19 7.01
C PHE A 90 -1.19 11.26 5.87
N HIS A 91 -0.23 12.18 5.96
CA HIS A 91 0.79 12.36 4.93
C HIS A 91 1.63 11.09 4.71
N PHE A 92 2.13 10.46 5.77
CA PHE A 92 2.92 9.24 5.67
C PHE A 92 2.09 8.06 5.15
N SER A 93 0.82 7.95 5.55
CA SER A 93 -0.07 6.89 5.05
C SER A 93 -0.32 7.04 3.56
N MET A 94 -0.59 8.26 3.08
CA MET A 94 -0.76 8.54 1.66
C MET A 94 0.53 8.29 0.87
N LEU A 95 1.68 8.74 1.40
CA LEU A 95 2.98 8.51 0.78
C LEU A 95 3.27 7.02 0.64
N ARG A 96 3.04 6.24 1.69
CA ARG A 96 3.22 4.78 1.69
C ARG A 96 2.41 4.10 0.60
N VAL A 97 1.13 4.46 0.46
CA VAL A 97 0.28 3.88 -0.60
C VAL A 97 0.80 4.25 -1.98
N LYS A 98 1.17 5.52 -2.20
CA LYS A 98 1.73 5.97 -3.47
C LYS A 98 3.01 5.22 -3.83
N GLU A 99 3.89 4.98 -2.86
CA GLU A 99 5.11 4.20 -3.04
C GLU A 99 4.81 2.74 -3.42
N LEU A 100 3.86 2.10 -2.74
CA LEU A 100 3.42 0.74 -3.06
C LEU A 100 2.82 0.64 -4.47
N GLN A 101 1.95 1.58 -4.84
CA GLN A 101 1.38 1.65 -6.19
C GLN A 101 2.46 1.85 -7.25
N THR A 102 3.36 2.82 -7.02
CA THR A 102 4.46 3.12 -7.95
C THR A 102 5.36 1.90 -8.13
N LYS A 103 5.74 1.24 -7.03
CA LYS A 103 6.52 0.00 -7.07
C LYS A 103 5.81 -1.08 -7.89
N HIS A 104 4.53 -1.30 -7.65
CA HIS A 104 3.76 -2.31 -8.38
C HIS A 104 3.68 -2.02 -9.89
N LEU A 105 3.50 -0.76 -10.27
CA LEU A 105 3.48 -0.33 -11.67
C LEU A 105 4.83 -0.57 -12.36
N VAL A 106 5.93 -0.20 -11.68
CA VAL A 106 7.29 -0.42 -12.18
C VAL A 106 7.56 -1.91 -12.33
N ASP A 107 7.30 -2.71 -11.30
CA ASP A 107 7.51 -4.17 -11.32
C ASP A 107 6.72 -4.84 -12.46
N HIS A 108 5.48 -4.42 -12.69
CA HIS A 108 4.65 -4.93 -13.78
C HIS A 108 5.17 -4.52 -15.17
N GLN A 109 5.65 -3.28 -15.31
CA GLN A 109 6.25 -2.81 -16.55
C GLN A 109 7.56 -3.55 -16.85
N GLU A 110 8.43 -3.70 -15.85
CA GLU A 110 9.69 -4.46 -15.98
C GLU A 110 9.43 -5.92 -16.34
N ALA A 111 8.38 -6.55 -15.80
CA ALA A 111 7.99 -7.91 -16.15
C ALA A 111 7.57 -8.03 -17.63
N LYS A 112 6.79 -7.07 -18.15
CA LYS A 112 6.42 -7.01 -19.57
C LYS A 112 7.64 -6.80 -20.46
N GLU A 113 8.52 -5.86 -20.10
CA GLU A 113 9.75 -5.61 -20.84
C GLU A 113 10.67 -6.83 -20.85
N ARG A 114 10.74 -7.56 -19.74
CA ARG A 114 11.48 -8.83 -19.64
C ARG A 114 10.92 -9.90 -20.57
N ASP A 115 9.59 -10.07 -20.63
CA ASP A 115 8.95 -11.03 -21.53
C ASP A 115 9.20 -10.67 -23.01
N LEU A 116 9.10 -9.39 -23.36
CA LEU A 116 9.40 -8.90 -24.71
C LEU A 116 10.87 -9.14 -25.09
N ARG A 117 11.82 -8.89 -24.18
CA ARG A 117 13.25 -9.16 -24.42
C ARG A 117 13.54 -10.64 -24.63
N GLN A 118 12.79 -11.53 -23.99
CA GLN A 118 12.96 -12.99 -24.16
C GLN A 118 12.37 -13.52 -25.48
N LYS A 119 11.42 -12.80 -26.09
CA LYS A 119 10.71 -13.25 -27.30
C LYS A 119 10.80 -12.21 -28.43
N PRO A 120 12.01 -11.88 -28.92
CA PRO A 120 12.19 -10.86 -29.95
C PRO A 120 11.47 -11.21 -31.27
N ASP A 121 11.42 -12.49 -31.61
CA ASP A 121 10.81 -12.95 -32.87
C ASP A 121 9.31 -13.20 -32.78
N ALA A 122 8.72 -13.25 -31.58
CA ALA A 122 7.30 -13.57 -31.41
C ALA A 122 6.37 -12.53 -32.05
N PHE A 123 6.83 -11.29 -32.20
CA PHE A 123 6.12 -10.27 -32.97
C PHE A 123 6.10 -10.63 -34.46
N TRP A 124 7.25 -10.95 -35.05
CA TRP A 124 7.38 -11.26 -36.48
C TRP A 124 6.68 -12.57 -36.85
N GLU A 125 6.70 -13.59 -35.98
CA GLU A 125 5.94 -14.82 -36.19
C GLU A 125 4.43 -14.57 -36.23
N LYS A 126 3.88 -13.76 -35.30
CA LYS A 126 2.47 -13.32 -35.35
C LYS A 126 2.12 -12.57 -36.63
N VAL A 127 3.04 -11.75 -37.15
CA VAL A 127 2.84 -11.02 -38.40
C VAL A 127 2.81 -11.99 -39.59
N LYS A 128 3.72 -12.96 -39.65
CA LYS A 128 3.73 -14.00 -40.69
C LYS A 128 2.44 -14.81 -40.70
N GLU A 129 1.95 -15.25 -39.53
CA GLU A 129 0.70 -15.98 -39.39
C GLU A 129 -0.53 -15.20 -39.89
N ARG A 130 -0.60 -13.89 -39.62
CA ARG A 130 -1.70 -13.04 -40.12
C ARG A 130 -1.63 -12.75 -41.61
N THR A 131 -0.44 -12.78 -42.20
CA THR A 131 -0.22 -12.46 -43.62
C THR A 131 -0.43 -13.68 -44.51
N ASN A 132 -0.30 -14.89 -43.97
CA ASN A 132 -0.44 -16.16 -44.70
C ASN A 132 -1.87 -16.74 -44.62
N LYS A 133 -2.83 -15.95 -44.14
CA LYS A 133 -4.26 -16.27 -44.06
C LYS A 133 -5.04 -15.24 -44.86
#